data_AF-A0A1Z5JAA6-F1
#
_entry.id   AF-A0A1Z5JAA6-F1
#
_cell.length_a   1.000
_cell.length_b   1.000
_cell.length_c   1.000
_cell.angle_alpha   90.00
_cell.angle_beta   90.00
_cell.angle_gamma   90.00
#
_symmetry.space_group_name_H-M   'P 1'
#
loop_
_entity.id
_entity.type
_entity.pdbx_description
1 polymer ?
#
loop_
_entity_poly.entity_id
_entity_poly.type
_entity_poly.pdbx_seq_one_letter_code
_entity_poly.pdbx_strand_id
1 'polypeptide(L)'
;MTAQFSTELIVHDLLRNSCLRTYDPEQAELFLVPYLPSVEFHAGVRGKPPSHATSPYAQAILNILDSPDQENDQAKYAAWENQFGLTSKYWKRRGGADHILIFSEPLQGLTHPKGKRGSYHFIHTQRQLDPPIVLSVELSTSFVQKYPACSRKNILLPYPVTDGNQFNGVLDRIAIEVMRNYSLNIQDNDDSSSASNHTKAAALPQEVSVPEGRPFAYWLKAGIHGACVPLRRAMNRDYKHCSSSFLPLRQQLQQPYWIAMRLATFCPCPGGDTASAKRMFDALFSGCIPVILSDDFVWPFSTEILPENNDWWLDPSEFSLRWNASEYEHEHYNATCHGYGLEERLQEVTAEQISSLRRGIERAARMFRYWEPSDELPFNVLHHGVPSNGGAVDVLVKQLEERAAGRLWPKCREELERLREEGAIGNDPMEFIC
;
A
#
# COMPACT_ATOMS: atom_id res chain seq x y z
N MET A 1 -0.09 1.81 -17.71
CA MET A 1 0.45 1.99 -16.34
C MET A 1 0.09 0.74 -15.55
N THR A 2 0.99 0.18 -14.75
CA THR A 2 0.63 -0.90 -13.82
C THR A 2 -0.36 -0.34 -12.79
N ALA A 3 -1.31 -1.14 -12.31
CA ALA A 3 -2.32 -0.70 -11.34
C ALA A 3 -1.68 0.03 -10.14
N GLN A 4 -0.48 -0.40 -9.72
CA GLN A 4 0.29 0.17 -8.62
C GLN A 4 0.46 1.69 -8.67
N PHE A 5 0.59 2.28 -9.86
CA PHE A 5 0.94 3.70 -10.01
C PHE A 5 -0.24 4.59 -10.40
N SER A 6 -1.47 4.12 -10.17
CA SER A 6 -2.68 4.78 -10.66
C SER A 6 -3.41 5.64 -9.62
N THR A 7 -2.90 5.76 -8.39
CA THR A 7 -3.54 6.50 -7.30
C THR A 7 -3.81 7.95 -7.68
N GLU A 8 -2.84 8.62 -8.29
CA GLU A 8 -2.99 10.01 -8.75
C GLU A 8 -4.12 10.16 -9.76
N LEU A 9 -4.29 9.20 -10.69
CA LEU A 9 -5.35 9.23 -11.69
C LEU A 9 -6.73 8.99 -11.05
N ILE A 10 -6.82 8.03 -10.13
CA ILE A 10 -8.09 7.68 -9.45
C ILE A 10 -8.56 8.84 -8.59
N VAL A 11 -7.68 9.38 -7.75
CA VAL A 11 -8.01 10.51 -6.86
C VAL A 11 -8.29 11.78 -7.69
N HIS A 12 -7.51 12.03 -8.73
CA HIS A 12 -7.77 13.16 -9.62
C HIS A 12 -9.15 13.05 -10.28
N ASP A 13 -9.52 11.89 -10.83
CA ASP A 13 -10.83 11.67 -11.44
C ASP A 13 -11.97 11.83 -10.40
N LEU A 14 -11.81 11.23 -9.22
CA LEU A 14 -12.75 11.37 -8.10
C LEU A 14 -12.99 12.84 -7.74
N LEU A 15 -11.92 13.60 -7.47
CA LEU A 15 -12.04 14.99 -7.05
C LEU A 15 -12.55 15.88 -8.19
N ARG A 16 -12.18 15.57 -9.44
CA ARG A 16 -12.65 16.29 -10.63
C ARG A 16 -14.16 16.19 -10.80
N ASN A 17 -14.73 15.01 -10.51
CA ASN A 17 -16.14 14.68 -10.71
C ASN A 17 -16.98 14.78 -9.42
N SER A 18 -16.37 15.17 -8.30
CA SER A 18 -17.05 15.31 -7.01
C SER A 18 -18.09 16.44 -7.02
N CYS A 19 -19.23 16.22 -6.39
CA CYS A 19 -20.24 17.25 -6.14
C CYS A 19 -19.76 18.34 -5.16
N LEU A 20 -18.68 18.09 -4.42
CA LEU A 20 -18.05 19.05 -3.51
C LEU A 20 -17.10 20.01 -4.24
N ARG A 21 -16.83 19.79 -5.52
CA ARG A 21 -15.93 20.63 -6.29
C ARG A 21 -16.60 21.96 -6.65
N THR A 22 -15.89 23.06 -6.38
CA THR A 22 -16.24 24.39 -6.88
C THR A 22 -15.20 24.89 -7.88
N TYR A 23 -15.64 25.71 -8.84
CA TYR A 23 -14.79 26.48 -9.73
C TYR A 23 -14.56 27.91 -9.25
N ASP A 24 -15.29 28.33 -8.20
CA ASP A 24 -15.06 29.60 -7.53
C ASP A 24 -13.98 29.40 -6.46
N PRO A 25 -12.75 29.90 -6.68
CA PRO A 25 -11.65 29.70 -5.74
C PRO A 25 -11.84 30.46 -4.41
N GLU A 26 -12.76 31.43 -4.34
CA GLU A 26 -13.09 32.10 -3.07
C GLU A 26 -13.93 31.21 -2.16
N GLN A 27 -14.69 30.25 -2.73
CA GLN A 27 -15.47 29.27 -1.99
C GLN A 27 -14.68 28.00 -1.65
N ALA A 28 -13.49 27.82 -2.25
CA ALA A 28 -12.69 26.62 -2.08
C ALA A 28 -12.00 26.57 -0.71
N GLU A 29 -12.23 25.50 0.05
CA GLU A 29 -11.52 25.23 1.31
C GLU A 29 -10.17 24.54 1.10
N LEU A 30 -10.08 23.72 0.05
CA LEU A 30 -8.88 23.00 -0.37
C LEU A 30 -8.64 23.20 -1.87
N PHE A 31 -7.37 23.16 -2.29
CA PHE A 31 -6.95 23.31 -3.68
C PHE A 31 -6.23 22.05 -4.16
N LEU A 32 -6.82 21.35 -5.12
CA LEU A 32 -6.12 20.27 -5.83
C LEU A 32 -5.09 20.87 -6.78
N VAL A 33 -3.82 20.50 -6.62
CA VAL A 33 -2.78 20.83 -7.59
C VAL A 33 -2.77 19.72 -8.65
N PRO A 34 -3.03 20.03 -9.94
CA PRO A 34 -3.14 19.03 -11.01
C PRO A 34 -1.75 18.56 -11.48
N TYR A 35 -0.93 18.10 -10.55
CA TYR A 35 0.39 17.55 -10.79
C TYR A 35 0.31 16.02 -10.82
N LEU A 36 0.73 15.40 -11.93
CA LEU A 36 0.67 13.94 -12.16
C LEU A 36 2.09 13.37 -12.33
N PRO A 37 2.89 13.31 -11.25
CA PRO A 37 4.30 12.96 -11.31
C PRO A 37 4.57 11.55 -11.84
N SER A 38 3.69 10.59 -11.57
CA SER A 38 3.90 9.22 -12.04
C SER A 38 3.68 9.13 -13.55
N VAL A 39 2.67 9.82 -14.10
CA VAL A 39 2.48 9.95 -15.56
C VAL A 39 3.73 10.53 -16.24
N GLU A 40 4.29 11.61 -15.68
CA GLU A 40 5.52 12.23 -16.21
C GLU A 40 6.72 11.28 -16.11
N PHE A 41 6.90 10.62 -14.97
CA PHE A 41 8.01 9.72 -14.70
C PHE A 41 8.01 8.53 -15.67
N HIS A 42 6.86 7.89 -15.87
CA HIS A 42 6.71 6.76 -16.80
C HIS A 42 6.58 7.21 -18.27
N ALA A 43 6.81 8.50 -18.56
CA ALA A 43 6.76 9.12 -19.88
C ALA A 43 5.44 8.86 -20.64
N GLY A 44 4.34 8.68 -19.90
CA GLY A 44 3.00 8.38 -20.43
C GLY A 44 2.87 7.11 -21.29
N VAL A 45 3.93 6.32 -21.51
CA VAL A 45 3.96 5.27 -22.55
C VAL A 45 4.64 4.00 -22.04
N ARG A 46 3.95 2.86 -22.23
CA ARG A 46 4.50 1.53 -21.95
C ARG A 46 5.75 1.28 -22.81
N GLY A 47 6.86 0.92 -22.17
CA GLY A 47 8.10 0.51 -22.85
C GLY A 47 9.10 1.64 -23.11
N LYS A 48 8.78 2.89 -22.77
CA LYS A 48 9.79 3.95 -22.68
C LYS A 48 10.51 3.86 -21.33
N PRO A 49 11.83 4.17 -21.27
CA PRO A 49 12.52 4.25 -20.00
C PRO A 49 11.94 5.41 -19.17
N PRO A 50 11.85 5.28 -17.84
CA PRO A 50 11.40 6.36 -17.00
C PRO A 50 12.29 7.61 -17.13
N SER A 51 11.68 8.79 -17.12
CA SER A 51 12.38 10.07 -17.13
C SER A 51 12.58 10.59 -15.71
N HIS A 52 13.83 10.77 -15.30
CA HIS A 52 14.17 11.36 -14.01
C HIS A 52 14.39 12.88 -14.07
N ALA A 53 14.11 13.51 -15.21
CA ALA A 53 14.26 14.96 -15.34
C ALA A 53 13.17 15.67 -14.54
N THR A 54 13.53 16.74 -13.83
CA THR A 54 12.57 17.64 -13.20
C THR A 54 11.69 18.27 -14.29
N SER A 55 10.38 18.04 -14.21
CA SER A 55 9.43 18.64 -15.16
C SER A 55 9.22 20.13 -14.86
N PRO A 56 8.69 20.92 -15.81
CA PRO A 56 8.32 22.30 -15.53
C PRO A 56 7.32 22.44 -14.37
N TYR A 57 6.39 21.49 -14.23
CA TYR A 57 5.43 21.46 -13.12
C TYR A 57 6.12 21.16 -11.78
N ALA A 58 7.02 20.16 -11.75
CA ALA A 58 7.83 19.87 -10.58
C ALA A 58 8.67 21.09 -10.18
N GLN A 59 9.35 21.72 -11.13
CA GLN A 59 10.18 22.89 -10.88
C GLN A 59 9.36 24.06 -10.33
N ALA A 60 8.15 24.28 -10.85
CA ALA A 60 7.25 25.32 -10.35
C ALA A 60 6.86 25.10 -8.88
N ILE A 61 6.59 23.85 -8.49
CA ILE A 61 6.33 23.48 -7.09
C ILE A 61 7.60 23.67 -6.25
N LEU A 62 8.74 23.14 -6.70
CA LEU A 62 10.01 23.21 -5.98
C LEU A 62 10.44 24.65 -5.72
N ASN A 63 10.28 25.56 -6.69
CA ASN A 63 10.56 26.99 -6.47
C ASN A 63 9.77 27.51 -5.27
N ILE A 64 8.47 27.20 -5.16
CA ILE A 64 7.69 27.69 -4.02
C ILE A 64 8.15 27.08 -2.70
N LEU A 65 8.47 25.78 -2.70
CA LEU A 65 8.82 25.04 -1.48
C LEU A 65 10.25 25.35 -0.99
N ASP A 66 11.18 25.64 -1.90
CA ASP A 66 12.60 25.86 -1.57
C ASP A 66 12.99 27.33 -1.46
N SER A 67 12.18 28.25 -2.01
CA SER A 67 12.45 29.68 -1.94
C SER A 67 12.24 30.20 -0.51
N PRO A 68 13.27 30.80 0.13
CA PRO A 68 13.14 31.40 1.44
C PRO A 68 12.12 32.54 1.43
N ASP A 69 11.51 32.83 2.59
CA ASP A 69 10.46 33.85 2.75
C ASP A 69 10.90 35.29 2.36
N GLN A 70 12.19 35.51 2.09
CA GLN A 70 12.76 36.81 1.68
C GLN A 70 12.98 36.96 0.17
N GLU A 71 12.63 35.97 -0.65
CA GLU A 71 12.75 36.07 -2.12
C GLU A 71 11.65 36.96 -2.73
N ASN A 72 11.92 37.60 -3.87
CA ASN A 72 10.90 38.37 -4.58
C ASN A 72 9.72 37.46 -4.96
N ASP A 73 8.56 37.72 -4.35
CA ASP A 73 7.30 37.01 -4.58
C ASP A 73 7.00 36.80 -6.07
N GLN A 74 7.29 37.79 -6.92
CA GLN A 74 7.04 37.66 -8.35
C GLN A 74 7.92 36.57 -8.99
N ALA A 75 9.19 36.45 -8.58
CA ALA A 75 10.10 35.42 -9.08
C ALA A 75 9.74 34.03 -8.54
N LYS A 76 9.42 33.95 -7.24
CA LYS A 76 9.03 32.70 -6.56
C LYS A 76 7.82 32.03 -7.22
N TYR A 77 6.79 32.82 -7.55
CA TYR A 77 5.52 32.30 -8.05
C TYR A 77 5.36 32.34 -9.58
N ALA A 78 6.26 32.99 -10.33
CA ALA A 78 6.13 33.11 -11.80
C ALA A 78 5.98 31.75 -12.50
N ALA A 79 6.79 30.76 -12.12
CA ALA A 79 6.71 29.41 -12.70
C ALA A 79 5.38 28.73 -12.36
N TRP A 80 4.88 28.91 -11.14
CA TRP A 80 3.60 28.37 -10.70
C TRP A 80 2.43 28.97 -11.48
N GLU A 81 2.36 30.29 -11.56
CA GLU A 81 1.28 30.99 -12.27
C GLU A 81 1.28 30.63 -13.76
N ASN A 82 2.46 30.45 -14.36
CA ASN A 82 2.61 30.04 -15.74
C ASN A 82 2.20 28.57 -15.99
N GLN A 83 2.65 27.62 -15.16
CA GLN A 83 2.41 26.19 -15.38
C GLN A 83 0.98 25.78 -14.99
N PHE A 84 0.46 26.30 -13.87
CA PHE A 84 -0.86 25.91 -13.37
C PHE A 84 -1.97 26.86 -13.82
N GLY A 85 -1.65 28.06 -14.32
CA GLY A 85 -2.65 29.07 -14.68
C GLY A 85 -3.45 29.59 -13.48
N LEU A 86 -2.96 29.34 -12.26
CA LEU A 86 -3.60 29.70 -11.00
C LEU A 86 -2.84 30.85 -10.36
N THR A 87 -3.56 31.90 -9.95
CA THR A 87 -2.93 33.00 -9.20
C THR A 87 -2.33 32.49 -7.88
N SER A 88 -1.11 32.94 -7.60
CA SER A 88 -0.40 32.65 -6.35
C SER A 88 -1.11 33.17 -5.10
N LYS A 89 -2.12 34.05 -5.26
CA LYS A 89 -2.98 34.53 -4.18
C LYS A 89 -3.50 33.39 -3.30
N TYR A 90 -3.98 32.31 -3.92
CA TYR A 90 -4.60 31.21 -3.17
C TYR A 90 -3.57 30.34 -2.45
N TRP A 91 -2.39 30.14 -3.03
CA TRP A 91 -1.27 29.51 -2.32
C TRP A 91 -0.90 30.31 -1.08
N LYS A 92 -0.74 31.63 -1.23
CA LYS A 92 -0.35 32.53 -0.14
C LYS A 92 -1.39 32.59 1.00
N ARG A 93 -2.68 32.34 0.71
CA ARG A 93 -3.78 32.38 1.68
C ARG A 93 -3.49 31.61 2.96
N ARG A 94 -2.91 30.41 2.84
CA ARG A 94 -2.53 29.54 3.97
C ARG A 94 -1.11 28.99 3.82
N GLY A 95 -0.26 29.66 3.04
CA GLY A 95 1.10 29.20 2.76
C GLY A 95 1.15 27.78 2.19
N GLY A 96 0.20 27.43 1.32
CA GLY A 96 0.08 26.10 0.70
C GLY A 96 -0.52 25.01 1.58
N ALA A 97 -0.85 25.27 2.86
CA ALA A 97 -1.35 24.24 3.77
C ALA A 97 -2.75 23.68 3.44
N ASP A 98 -3.48 24.37 2.57
CA ASP A 98 -4.76 23.97 1.99
C ASP A 98 -4.64 23.39 0.58
N HIS A 99 -3.42 23.24 0.06
CA HIS A 99 -3.19 22.62 -1.24
C HIS A 99 -3.00 21.11 -1.08
N ILE A 100 -3.30 20.35 -2.13
CA ILE A 100 -3.22 18.89 -2.16
C ILE A 100 -2.29 18.46 -3.29
N LEU A 101 -1.29 17.64 -2.96
CA LEU A 101 -0.48 16.90 -3.93
C LEU A 101 -0.71 15.40 -3.75
N ILE A 102 -0.77 14.68 -4.86
CA ILE A 102 -1.04 13.24 -4.87
C ILE A 102 0.16 12.53 -5.47
N PHE A 103 0.62 11.48 -4.79
CA PHE A 103 1.75 10.69 -5.23
C PHE A 103 1.42 9.20 -5.18
N SER A 104 1.61 8.54 -6.31
CA SER A 104 1.48 7.07 -6.42
C SER A 104 2.77 6.32 -6.05
N GLU A 105 3.86 7.07 -5.80
CA GLU A 105 5.22 6.60 -5.54
C GLU A 105 5.89 7.60 -4.55
N PRO A 106 6.98 7.25 -3.85
CA PRO A 106 7.58 8.12 -2.81
C PRO A 106 8.04 9.50 -3.34
N LEU A 107 7.15 10.49 -3.25
CA LEU A 107 7.36 11.90 -3.65
C LEU A 107 8.07 12.08 -5.00
N GLN A 108 7.78 11.15 -5.93
CA GLN A 108 8.37 11.14 -7.27
C GLN A 108 8.15 12.49 -7.96
N GLY A 109 9.16 12.95 -8.70
CA GLY A 109 9.09 14.22 -9.43
C GLY A 109 9.52 15.46 -8.64
N LEU A 110 9.36 15.49 -7.32
CA LEU A 110 9.87 16.60 -6.50
C LEU A 110 11.31 16.32 -6.03
N THR A 111 11.54 15.18 -5.39
CA THR A 111 12.87 14.77 -4.93
C THR A 111 12.92 13.25 -4.89
N HIS A 112 13.75 12.65 -5.75
CA HIS A 112 13.98 11.20 -5.75
C HIS A 112 15.45 10.87 -6.01
N PRO A 113 16.33 11.01 -5.00
CA PRO A 113 17.75 10.76 -5.18
C PRO A 113 18.00 9.30 -5.60
N LYS A 114 18.77 9.13 -6.67
CA LYS A 114 19.16 7.79 -7.14
C LYS A 114 19.98 7.09 -6.06
N GLY A 115 19.64 5.83 -5.77
CA GLY A 115 20.37 5.00 -4.81
C GLY A 115 20.04 5.23 -3.34
N LYS A 116 19.15 6.15 -2.99
CA LYS A 116 18.60 6.30 -1.64
C LYS A 116 17.24 5.59 -1.54
N ARG A 117 16.94 4.96 -0.40
CA ARG A 117 15.82 4.03 -0.19
C ARG A 117 15.31 4.10 1.27
N GLY A 118 14.17 3.47 1.54
CA GLY A 118 13.64 3.38 2.90
C GLY A 118 13.23 4.73 3.51
N SER A 119 13.55 4.90 4.80
CA SER A 119 13.24 6.07 5.63
C SER A 119 13.72 7.38 4.98
N TYR A 120 14.79 7.32 4.20
CA TYR A 120 15.34 8.45 3.44
C TYR A 120 14.29 9.18 2.58
N HIS A 121 13.35 8.44 1.96
CA HIS A 121 12.27 9.00 1.13
C HIS A 121 11.24 9.81 1.92
N PHE A 122 11.27 9.74 3.24
CA PHE A 122 10.38 10.46 4.14
C PHE A 122 11.13 11.59 4.85
N ILE A 123 12.43 11.38 5.16
CA ILE A 123 13.22 12.26 6.04
C ILE A 123 14.20 13.16 5.29
N HIS A 124 14.66 12.83 4.10
CA HIS A 124 15.62 13.71 3.40
C HIS A 124 14.97 14.43 2.24
N THR A 125 13.88 13.87 1.74
CA THR A 125 13.04 14.44 0.69
C THR A 125 11.82 15.17 1.26
N GLN A 126 11.87 15.61 2.53
CA GLN A 126 10.82 16.04 3.52
C GLN A 126 9.61 16.89 3.05
N ARG A 127 9.09 16.72 1.84
CA ARG A 127 7.86 17.39 1.40
C ARG A 127 6.63 16.88 2.15
N GLN A 128 6.77 15.79 2.90
CA GLN A 128 5.77 15.34 3.86
C GLN A 128 5.73 16.20 5.13
N LEU A 129 6.79 16.94 5.46
CA LEU A 129 6.86 17.86 6.59
C LEU A 129 6.53 19.31 6.19
N ASP A 130 6.65 19.66 4.91
CA ASP A 130 6.26 20.96 4.38
C ASP A 130 4.78 20.97 3.95
N PRO A 131 4.11 22.14 3.88
CA PRO A 131 2.93 22.27 3.02
C PRO A 131 3.33 21.91 1.59
N PRO A 132 2.47 21.25 0.79
CA PRO A 132 1.02 21.07 0.95
C PRO A 132 0.60 19.79 1.69
N ILE A 133 -0.70 19.47 1.70
CA ILE A 133 -1.22 18.17 2.13
C ILE A 133 -0.77 17.12 1.10
N VAL A 134 -0.05 16.09 1.56
CA VAL A 134 0.42 15.01 0.70
C VAL A 134 -0.52 13.81 0.83
N LEU A 135 -1.04 13.34 -0.29
CA LEU A 135 -1.71 12.05 -0.43
C LEU A 135 -0.69 11.06 -0.98
N SER A 136 -0.31 10.05 -0.19
CA SER A 136 0.68 9.04 -0.59
C SER A 136 0.14 7.64 -0.38
N VAL A 137 0.70 6.66 -1.09
CA VAL A 137 0.45 5.22 -0.85
C VAL A 137 1.50 4.57 0.04
N GLU A 138 2.45 5.37 0.54
CA GLU A 138 3.55 4.89 1.36
C GLU A 138 3.78 5.83 2.53
N LEU A 139 3.97 5.22 3.70
CA LEU A 139 4.45 5.85 4.92
C LEU A 139 5.24 4.82 5.72
N SER A 140 6.03 5.30 6.68
CA SER A 140 6.87 4.46 7.53
C SER A 140 6.51 4.65 9.01
N THR A 141 6.57 3.57 9.80
CA THR A 141 6.33 3.61 11.24
C THR A 141 7.33 4.54 11.93
N SER A 142 8.60 4.45 11.56
CA SER A 142 9.67 5.32 12.05
C SER A 142 9.38 6.79 11.78
N PHE A 143 8.82 7.12 10.62
CA PHE A 143 8.40 8.48 10.30
C PHE A 143 7.21 8.93 11.16
N VAL A 144 6.18 8.10 11.32
CA VAL A 144 5.00 8.42 12.15
C VAL A 144 5.39 8.61 13.61
N GLN A 145 6.25 7.76 14.15
CA GLN A 145 6.74 7.86 15.54
C GLN A 145 7.55 9.13 15.77
N LYS A 146 8.36 9.54 14.79
CA LYS A 146 9.18 10.74 14.92
C LYS A 146 8.38 12.03 14.71
N TYR A 147 7.45 12.03 13.76
CA TYR A 147 6.66 13.20 13.38
C TYR A 147 5.16 12.90 13.45
N PRO A 148 4.60 12.57 14.63
CA PRO A 148 3.19 12.20 14.78
C PRO A 148 2.21 13.30 14.36
N ALA A 149 2.54 14.59 14.55
CA ALA A 149 1.66 15.67 14.09
C ALA A 149 1.77 15.91 12.58
N CYS A 150 2.99 15.89 12.02
CA CYS A 150 3.19 16.08 10.59
C CYS A 150 2.74 14.91 9.73
N SER A 151 2.95 13.67 10.17
CA SER A 151 2.41 12.49 9.48
C SER A 151 0.89 12.57 9.37
N ARG A 152 0.19 13.03 10.42
CA ARG A 152 -1.26 13.24 10.43
C ARG A 152 -1.74 14.36 9.52
N LYS A 153 -0.92 15.36 9.16
CA LYS A 153 -1.36 16.37 8.19
C LYS A 153 -1.61 15.74 6.81
N ASN A 154 -0.83 14.71 6.48
CA ASN A 154 -0.91 13.98 5.23
C ASN A 154 -2.03 12.93 5.27
N ILE A 155 -2.31 12.30 4.13
CA ILE A 155 -3.30 11.22 4.00
C ILE A 155 -2.60 10.02 3.38
N LEU A 156 -2.51 8.93 4.15
CA LEU A 156 -2.05 7.65 3.66
C LEU A 156 -3.22 6.90 2.99
N LEU A 157 -3.03 6.53 1.74
CA LEU A 157 -4.01 5.84 0.91
C LEU A 157 -3.61 4.39 0.64
N PRO A 158 -4.58 3.48 0.45
CA PRO A 158 -4.30 2.12 -0.01
C PRO A 158 -3.79 2.12 -1.45
N TYR A 159 -2.89 1.17 -1.77
CA TYR A 159 -2.52 0.93 -3.17
C TYR A 159 -3.76 0.47 -3.94
N PRO A 160 -4.01 1.05 -5.13
CA PRO A 160 -5.17 0.68 -5.91
C PRO A 160 -5.02 -0.69 -6.55
N VAL A 161 -6.16 -1.37 -6.68
CA VAL A 161 -6.38 -2.51 -7.57
C VAL A 161 -7.40 -2.06 -8.59
N THR A 162 -6.98 -2.01 -9.86
CA THR A 162 -7.86 -1.65 -10.98
C THR A 162 -8.37 -2.87 -11.74
N ASP A 163 -7.97 -4.08 -11.33
CA ASP A 163 -8.44 -5.31 -11.92
C ASP A 163 -9.83 -5.66 -11.36
N GLY A 164 -10.87 -5.44 -12.17
CA GLY A 164 -12.25 -5.74 -11.76
C GLY A 164 -12.49 -7.22 -11.48
N ASN A 165 -11.64 -8.13 -12.00
CA ASN A 165 -11.77 -9.55 -11.69
C ASN A 165 -11.59 -9.88 -10.21
N GLN A 166 -10.87 -9.01 -9.46
CA GLN A 166 -10.74 -9.15 -8.01
C GLN A 166 -12.04 -8.85 -7.25
N PHE A 167 -13.02 -8.22 -7.89
CA PHE A 167 -14.22 -7.70 -7.24
C PHE A 167 -15.54 -8.17 -7.88
N ASN A 168 -15.50 -8.99 -8.94
CA ASN A 168 -16.68 -9.49 -9.69
C ASN A 168 -16.89 -11.01 -9.55
N GLY A 169 -16.28 -11.62 -8.53
CA GLY A 169 -16.37 -13.06 -8.26
C GLY A 169 -15.62 -13.97 -9.23
N VAL A 170 -14.95 -13.45 -10.27
CA VAL A 170 -14.16 -14.27 -11.21
C VAL A 170 -13.06 -15.04 -10.48
N LEU A 171 -12.33 -14.40 -9.56
CA LEU A 171 -11.28 -15.09 -8.82
C LEU A 171 -11.81 -16.25 -7.98
N ASP A 172 -13.00 -16.10 -7.40
CA ASP A 172 -13.64 -17.14 -6.59
C ASP A 172 -14.02 -18.35 -7.45
N ARG A 173 -14.64 -18.10 -8.61
CA ARG A 173 -15.01 -19.16 -9.55
C ARG A 173 -13.78 -19.96 -9.99
N ILE A 174 -12.70 -19.27 -10.38
CA ILE A 174 -11.45 -19.92 -10.79
C ILE A 174 -10.82 -20.69 -9.63
N ALA A 175 -10.76 -20.09 -8.43
CA ALA A 175 -10.17 -20.74 -7.26
C ALA A 175 -10.93 -22.03 -6.87
N ILE A 176 -12.27 -22.00 -6.90
CA ILE A 176 -13.11 -23.17 -6.65
C ILE A 176 -12.85 -24.28 -7.67
N GLU A 177 -12.75 -23.94 -8.95
CA GLU A 177 -12.47 -24.91 -10.02
C GLU A 177 -11.08 -25.54 -9.85
N VAL A 178 -10.07 -24.73 -9.58
CA VAL A 178 -8.69 -25.20 -9.34
C VAL A 178 -8.65 -26.15 -8.15
N MET A 179 -9.28 -25.81 -7.03
CA MET A 179 -9.35 -26.68 -5.86
C MET A 179 -10.09 -27.98 -6.14
N ARG A 180 -11.20 -27.93 -6.88
CA ARG A 180 -11.96 -29.13 -7.28
C ARG A 180 -11.08 -30.08 -8.10
N ASN A 181 -10.39 -29.57 -9.11
CA ASN A 181 -9.50 -30.38 -9.95
C ASN A 181 -8.33 -30.95 -9.16
N TYR A 182 -7.77 -30.17 -8.22
CA TYR A 182 -6.72 -30.63 -7.32
C TYR A 182 -7.18 -31.79 -6.44
N SER A 183 -8.36 -31.68 -5.82
CA SER A 183 -8.93 -32.75 -4.98
C SER A 183 -9.22 -34.04 -5.77
N LEU A 184 -9.70 -33.93 -7.01
CA LEU A 184 -9.95 -35.10 -7.87
C LEU A 184 -8.63 -35.81 -8.24
N ASN A 185 -7.58 -35.06 -8.57
CA ASN A 185 -6.26 -35.63 -8.90
C ASN A 185 -5.60 -36.35 -7.72
N ILE A 186 -5.89 -35.97 -6.47
CA ILE A 186 -5.39 -36.71 -5.30
C ILE A 186 -6.10 -38.06 -5.19
N GLN A 187 -7.42 -38.11 -5.42
CA GLN A 187 -8.18 -39.36 -5.33
C GLN A 187 -7.76 -40.38 -6.39
N ASP A 188 -7.42 -39.95 -7.60
CA ASP A 188 -6.95 -40.86 -8.66
C ASP A 188 -5.54 -41.44 -8.40
N ASN A 189 -4.74 -40.84 -7.51
CA ASN A 189 -3.38 -41.30 -7.18
C ASN A 189 -3.30 -42.16 -5.91
N ASP A 190 -4.37 -42.22 -5.10
CA ASP A 190 -4.37 -42.91 -3.79
C ASP A 190 -4.72 -44.40 -3.87
N ASP A 191 -4.82 -44.97 -5.08
CA ASP A 191 -4.92 -46.42 -5.32
C ASP A 191 -3.57 -47.16 -5.14
N SER A 192 -2.50 -46.47 -4.70
CA SER A 192 -1.22 -47.08 -4.31
C SER A 192 -0.80 -46.72 -2.89
N SER A 193 -1.24 -47.53 -1.93
CA SER A 193 -0.61 -47.84 -0.63
C SER A 193 0.52 -46.91 -0.11
N SER A 194 0.19 -45.78 0.51
CA SER A 194 0.92 -45.28 1.69
C SER A 194 0.10 -44.21 2.42
N ALA A 195 -0.45 -44.56 3.58
CA ALA A 195 -1.10 -43.60 4.46
C ALA A 195 -0.05 -42.65 5.08
N SER A 196 0.05 -41.42 4.57
CA SER A 196 0.54 -40.28 5.33
C SER A 196 -0.64 -39.39 5.74
N ASN A 197 -0.60 -38.87 6.97
CA ASN A 197 -1.66 -38.09 7.61
C ASN A 197 -1.89 -36.72 6.94
N HIS A 198 -2.39 -36.71 5.70
CA HIS A 198 -3.02 -35.54 5.12
C HIS A 198 -4.48 -35.54 5.52
N THR A 199 -4.92 -34.46 6.17
CA THR A 199 -6.29 -34.23 6.61
C THR A 199 -7.27 -34.61 5.49
N LYS A 200 -8.07 -35.66 5.69
CA LYS A 200 -9.17 -36.01 4.78
C LYS A 200 -10.13 -34.83 4.72
N ALA A 201 -10.05 -34.04 3.64
CA ALA A 201 -11.08 -33.05 3.34
C ALA A 201 -12.36 -33.82 2.96
N ALA A 202 -13.36 -33.72 3.84
CA ALA A 202 -14.69 -34.27 3.66
C ALA A 202 -15.34 -33.80 2.34
N ALA A 203 -16.26 -34.60 1.81
CA ALA A 203 -17.04 -34.27 0.61
C ALA A 203 -17.62 -32.85 0.71
N LEU A 204 -17.19 -31.97 -0.20
CA LEU A 204 -17.61 -30.57 -0.25
C LEU A 204 -19.10 -30.48 -0.61
N PRO A 205 -19.94 -29.80 0.20
CA PRO A 205 -21.33 -29.51 -0.14
C PRO A 205 -21.45 -28.71 -1.44
N GLN A 206 -22.55 -28.87 -2.19
CA GLN A 206 -22.77 -28.23 -3.50
C GLN A 206 -22.86 -26.69 -3.48
N GLU A 207 -22.87 -26.05 -2.30
CA GLU A 207 -22.77 -24.60 -2.12
C GLU A 207 -21.43 -24.26 -1.45
N VAL A 208 -20.37 -24.14 -2.25
CA VAL A 208 -19.00 -23.91 -1.73
C VAL A 208 -18.69 -22.41 -1.70
N SER A 209 -18.82 -21.78 -0.53
CA SER A 209 -17.95 -20.64 -0.20
C SER A 209 -16.50 -21.12 -0.26
N VAL A 210 -15.59 -20.38 -0.90
CA VAL A 210 -14.17 -20.77 -1.10
C VAL A 210 -13.65 -21.51 0.15
N PRO A 211 -13.22 -22.79 0.05
CA PRO A 211 -13.15 -23.67 1.21
C PRO A 211 -12.27 -23.11 2.31
N GLU A 212 -12.69 -23.28 3.57
CA GLU A 212 -11.88 -22.95 4.73
C GLU A 212 -10.53 -23.70 4.76
N GLY A 213 -10.39 -24.78 3.98
CA GLY A 213 -9.18 -25.60 3.80
C GLY A 213 -8.25 -25.18 2.65
N ARG A 214 -7.90 -23.89 2.58
CA ARG A 214 -6.88 -23.39 1.65
C ARG A 214 -5.48 -23.90 2.02
N PRO A 215 -4.63 -24.30 1.05
CA PRO A 215 -3.21 -24.56 1.30
C PRO A 215 -2.55 -23.45 2.13
N PHE A 216 -1.64 -23.82 3.04
CA PHE A 216 -1.19 -22.95 4.13
C PHE A 216 -0.55 -21.65 3.66
N ALA A 217 0.40 -21.66 2.71
CA ALA A 217 1.07 -20.43 2.31
C ALA A 217 1.45 -20.36 0.83
N TYR A 218 1.35 -19.16 0.26
CA TYR A 218 1.90 -18.84 -1.05
C TYR A 218 3.00 -17.80 -0.94
N TRP A 219 4.20 -18.17 -1.37
CA TRP A 219 5.35 -17.27 -1.44
C TRP A 219 5.71 -16.88 -2.86
N LEU A 220 6.00 -15.59 -3.00
CA LEU A 220 6.53 -15.03 -4.22
C LEU A 220 7.92 -14.49 -4.01
N LYS A 221 8.80 -14.89 -4.93
CA LYS A 221 10.13 -14.32 -5.04
C LYS A 221 10.01 -12.81 -5.27
N ALA A 222 10.33 -12.04 -4.25
CA ALA A 222 10.38 -10.59 -4.31
C ALA A 222 11.70 -10.08 -4.92
N GLY A 223 11.80 -8.76 -5.11
CA GLY A 223 12.98 -8.11 -5.72
C GLY A 223 14.31 -8.45 -5.02
N ILE A 224 15.42 -8.16 -5.68
CA ILE A 224 16.79 -8.51 -5.22
C ILE A 224 17.62 -7.28 -4.80
N HIS A 225 16.96 -6.16 -4.55
CA HIS A 225 17.53 -4.86 -4.17
C HIS A 225 16.85 -4.34 -2.89
N GLY A 226 17.48 -3.45 -2.12
CA GLY A 226 16.95 -2.87 -0.87
C GLY A 226 17.48 -3.52 0.41
N ALA A 227 17.14 -2.96 1.57
CA ALA A 227 17.63 -3.44 2.87
C ALA A 227 17.15 -4.87 3.17
N CYS A 228 15.90 -5.23 2.79
CA CYS A 228 15.31 -6.52 3.14
C CYS A 228 15.67 -7.65 2.17
N VAL A 229 16.80 -7.53 1.46
CA VAL A 229 17.29 -8.60 0.58
C VAL A 229 17.69 -9.86 1.38
N PRO A 230 18.35 -9.78 2.55
CA PRO A 230 18.67 -10.97 3.34
C PRO A 230 17.41 -11.74 3.75
N LEU A 231 16.42 -11.07 4.34
CA LEU A 231 15.07 -11.61 4.61
C LEU A 231 14.47 -12.33 3.40
N ARG A 232 14.34 -11.65 2.25
CA ARG A 232 13.74 -12.25 1.04
C ARG A 232 14.52 -13.45 0.52
N ARG A 233 15.86 -13.46 0.69
CA ARG A 233 16.71 -14.61 0.33
C ARG A 233 16.49 -15.76 1.30
N ALA A 234 16.39 -15.50 2.60
CA ALA A 234 16.08 -16.50 3.63
C ALA A 234 14.73 -17.15 3.35
N MET A 235 13.67 -16.35 3.19
CA MET A 235 12.33 -16.84 2.85
C MET A 235 12.32 -17.62 1.54
N ASN A 236 12.98 -17.13 0.48
CA ASN A 236 13.03 -17.87 -0.78
C ASN A 236 13.81 -19.19 -0.67
N ARG A 237 14.76 -19.34 0.26
CA ARG A 237 15.39 -20.65 0.53
C ARG A 237 14.45 -21.55 1.31
N ASP A 238 13.86 -21.04 2.40
CA ASP A 238 12.92 -21.77 3.25
C ASP A 238 11.76 -22.36 2.42
N TYR A 239 11.11 -21.53 1.61
CA TYR A 239 10.03 -21.97 0.71
C TYR A 239 10.44 -22.95 -0.38
N LYS A 240 11.72 -23.00 -0.74
CA LYS A 240 12.22 -23.93 -1.76
C LYS A 240 12.61 -25.28 -1.19
N HIS A 241 13.01 -25.32 0.07
CA HIS A 241 13.69 -26.47 0.66
C HIS A 241 12.94 -27.09 1.84
N CYS A 242 12.20 -26.30 2.62
CA CYS A 242 11.56 -26.72 3.85
C CYS A 242 10.02 -26.66 3.78
N SER A 243 9.44 -25.81 2.91
CA SER A 243 7.99 -25.69 2.78
C SER A 243 7.35 -26.80 1.93
N SER A 244 6.82 -27.83 2.60
CA SER A 244 6.18 -28.99 1.98
C SER A 244 4.85 -28.67 1.29
N SER A 245 4.07 -27.72 1.83
CA SER A 245 2.75 -27.33 1.29
C SER A 245 2.84 -26.57 -0.04
N PHE A 246 3.98 -25.93 -0.31
CA PHE A 246 4.13 -25.00 -1.42
C PHE A 246 4.66 -25.65 -2.71
N LEU A 247 5.56 -26.62 -2.59
CA LEU A 247 6.21 -27.28 -3.74
C LEU A 247 5.20 -27.94 -4.69
N PRO A 248 4.22 -28.74 -4.22
CA PRO A 248 3.19 -29.31 -5.09
C PRO A 248 2.30 -28.23 -5.71
N LEU A 249 1.89 -27.23 -4.93
CA LEU A 249 1.00 -26.16 -5.40
C LEU A 249 1.62 -25.35 -6.55
N ARG A 250 2.90 -24.98 -6.39
CA ARG A 250 3.64 -24.22 -7.39
C ARG A 250 3.87 -25.03 -8.66
N GLN A 251 4.22 -26.30 -8.54
CA GLN A 251 4.54 -27.17 -9.68
C GLN A 251 3.28 -27.61 -10.44
N GLN A 252 2.22 -27.94 -9.71
CA GLN A 252 0.98 -28.50 -10.28
C GLN A 252 0.02 -27.42 -10.79
N LEU A 253 -0.06 -26.25 -10.14
CA LEU A 253 -1.13 -25.31 -10.49
C LEU A 253 -0.70 -24.25 -11.51
N GLN A 254 0.57 -23.84 -11.60
CA GLN A 254 1.07 -22.80 -12.52
C GLN A 254 0.13 -21.57 -12.68
N GLN A 255 -0.57 -21.18 -11.61
CA GLN A 255 -1.64 -20.21 -11.69
C GLN A 255 -1.11 -18.77 -11.78
N PRO A 256 -1.90 -17.85 -12.36
CA PRO A 256 -1.64 -16.42 -12.24
C PRO A 256 -1.53 -15.98 -10.78
N TYR A 257 -0.72 -14.93 -10.55
CA TYR A 257 -0.38 -14.36 -9.23
C TYR A 257 -1.57 -14.25 -8.26
N TRP A 258 -2.66 -13.64 -8.71
CA TRP A 258 -3.85 -13.35 -7.90
C TRP A 258 -4.64 -14.61 -7.54
N ILE A 259 -4.70 -15.61 -8.45
CA ILE A 259 -5.32 -16.91 -8.16
C ILE A 259 -4.51 -17.66 -7.12
N ALA A 260 -3.18 -17.65 -7.26
CA ALA A 260 -2.32 -18.32 -6.29
C ALA A 260 -2.44 -17.72 -4.87
N MET A 261 -2.56 -16.38 -4.76
CA MET A 261 -2.89 -15.73 -3.48
C MET A 261 -4.28 -16.10 -2.97
N ARG A 262 -5.30 -16.12 -3.86
CA ARG A 262 -6.67 -16.50 -3.48
C ARG A 262 -6.76 -17.93 -2.95
N LEU A 263 -5.91 -18.82 -3.45
CA LEU A 263 -5.83 -20.21 -3.02
C LEU A 263 -5.06 -20.41 -1.70
N ALA A 264 -4.36 -19.40 -1.19
CA ALA A 264 -3.56 -19.52 0.03
C ALA A 264 -4.28 -19.02 1.28
N THR A 265 -3.94 -19.59 2.44
CA THR A 265 -4.37 -19.08 3.75
C THR A 265 -3.52 -17.87 4.15
N PHE A 266 -2.19 -17.98 4.07
CA PHE A 266 -1.25 -16.94 4.46
C PHE A 266 -0.41 -16.44 3.28
N CYS A 267 -0.17 -15.14 3.24
CA CYS A 267 0.64 -14.47 2.23
C CYS A 267 1.74 -13.66 2.92
N PRO A 268 2.96 -14.21 3.03
CA PRO A 268 4.09 -13.48 3.56
C PRO A 268 4.42 -12.24 2.74
N CYS A 269 4.50 -11.12 3.43
CA CYS A 269 4.69 -9.78 2.90
C CYS A 269 5.93 -9.13 3.54
N PRO A 270 7.15 -9.56 3.15
CA PRO A 270 8.36 -8.93 3.65
C PRO A 270 8.54 -7.54 3.09
N GLY A 271 9.18 -6.70 3.90
CA GLY A 271 9.59 -5.35 3.54
C GLY A 271 10.28 -5.28 2.18
N GLY A 272 10.04 -4.17 1.48
CA GLY A 272 10.57 -3.92 0.15
C GLY A 272 11.82 -3.05 0.15
N ASP A 273 11.92 -2.21 -0.88
CA ASP A 273 12.84 -1.06 -0.93
C ASP A 273 12.35 0.11 -0.07
N THR A 274 11.06 0.09 0.24
CA THR A 274 10.34 1.02 1.10
C THR A 274 9.48 0.20 2.06
N ALA A 275 8.98 0.88 3.09
CA ALA A 275 8.08 0.33 4.10
C ALA A 275 6.85 -0.36 3.50
N SER A 276 6.26 0.24 2.47
CA SER A 276 5.00 -0.23 1.89
C SER A 276 5.23 -1.05 0.63
N ALA A 277 4.45 -2.11 0.44
CA ALA A 277 4.49 -2.90 -0.78
C ALA A 277 3.09 -3.26 -1.25
N LYS A 278 2.81 -3.07 -2.55
CA LYS A 278 1.53 -3.42 -3.18
C LYS A 278 1.03 -4.83 -2.82
N ARG A 279 1.95 -5.80 -2.65
CA ARG A 279 1.60 -7.19 -2.31
C ARG A 279 0.79 -7.33 -1.01
N MET A 280 0.93 -6.39 -0.07
CA MET A 280 0.18 -6.37 1.19
C MET A 280 -1.32 -6.19 0.91
N PHE A 281 -1.64 -5.29 -0.02
CA PHE A 281 -3.00 -5.04 -0.48
C PHE A 281 -3.50 -6.16 -1.39
N ASP A 282 -2.67 -6.68 -2.29
CA ASP A 282 -3.06 -7.79 -3.15
C ASP A 282 -3.38 -9.07 -2.35
N ALA A 283 -2.63 -9.35 -1.28
CA ALA A 283 -2.94 -10.43 -0.34
C ALA A 283 -4.32 -10.22 0.32
N LEU A 284 -4.53 -9.03 0.86
CA LEU A 284 -5.76 -8.62 1.52
C LEU A 284 -6.98 -8.72 0.58
N PHE A 285 -6.90 -8.20 -0.65
CA PHE A 285 -7.99 -8.28 -1.63
C PHE A 285 -8.22 -9.70 -2.14
N SER A 286 -7.19 -10.55 -2.16
CA SER A 286 -7.34 -11.98 -2.43
C SER A 286 -7.95 -12.76 -1.25
N GLY A 287 -8.19 -12.11 -0.10
CA GLY A 287 -8.65 -12.77 1.12
C GLY A 287 -7.59 -13.72 1.71
N CYS A 288 -6.32 -13.48 1.41
CA CYS A 288 -5.17 -14.19 1.95
C CYS A 288 -4.63 -13.39 3.14
N ILE A 289 -4.38 -14.04 4.28
CA ILE A 289 -3.93 -13.35 5.49
C ILE A 289 -2.54 -12.75 5.25
N PRO A 290 -2.39 -11.41 5.25
CA PRO A 290 -1.07 -10.80 5.09
C PRO A 290 -0.22 -11.08 6.33
N VAL A 291 0.97 -11.64 6.12
CA VAL A 291 1.97 -11.83 7.18
C VAL A 291 3.07 -10.80 6.95
N ILE A 292 2.95 -9.66 7.60
CA ILE A 292 3.86 -8.53 7.50
C ILE A 292 5.17 -8.90 8.21
N LEU A 293 6.25 -8.94 7.43
CA LEU A 293 7.62 -9.14 7.91
C LEU A 293 8.37 -7.83 7.69
N SER A 294 7.96 -6.82 8.47
CA SER A 294 8.57 -5.50 8.52
C SER A 294 8.06 -4.75 9.76
N ASP A 295 8.96 -4.08 10.47
CA ASP A 295 8.57 -3.20 11.57
C ASP A 295 8.13 -1.81 11.07
N ASP A 296 8.61 -1.39 9.90
CA ASP A 296 8.46 -0.01 9.41
C ASP A 296 7.22 0.23 8.51
N PHE A 297 6.30 -0.74 8.36
CA PHE A 297 5.09 -0.56 7.55
C PHE A 297 3.92 0.06 8.32
N VAL A 298 3.14 0.93 7.69
CA VAL A 298 1.91 1.53 8.24
C VAL A 298 0.72 1.18 7.35
N TRP A 299 -0.34 0.62 7.94
CA TRP A 299 -1.59 0.42 7.21
C TRP A 299 -2.35 1.75 7.05
N PRO A 300 -2.95 2.02 5.87
CA PRO A 300 -3.87 3.13 5.72
C PRO A 300 -5.05 3.02 6.70
N PHE A 301 -5.56 4.16 7.15
CA PHE A 301 -6.77 4.25 7.98
C PHE A 301 -6.71 3.46 9.31
N SER A 302 -5.51 3.15 9.79
CA SER A 302 -5.31 2.36 11.01
C SER A 302 -4.98 3.20 12.24
N THR A 303 -5.00 2.56 13.41
CA THR A 303 -4.51 3.13 14.69
C THR A 303 -3.05 3.53 14.67
N GLU A 304 -2.27 3.03 13.69
CA GLU A 304 -0.84 3.33 13.60
C GLU A 304 -0.60 4.79 13.20
N ILE A 305 -1.58 5.47 12.59
CA ILE A 305 -1.47 6.87 12.15
C ILE A 305 -2.63 7.76 12.65
N LEU A 306 -3.79 7.19 12.97
CA LEU A 306 -4.97 7.94 13.39
C LEU A 306 -5.27 7.72 14.88
N PRO A 307 -5.78 8.73 15.61
CA PRO A 307 -6.12 8.59 17.02
C PRO A 307 -7.30 7.63 17.24
N GLU A 308 -7.33 6.99 18.42
CA GLU A 308 -8.38 6.08 18.90
C GLU A 308 -9.70 6.82 19.22
N ASN A 309 -10.40 7.33 18.21
CA ASN A 309 -11.76 7.88 18.38
C ASN A 309 -12.56 8.08 17.08
N ASN A 310 -12.14 7.54 15.94
CA ASN A 310 -12.86 7.68 14.67
C ASN A 310 -13.63 6.40 14.33
N ASP A 311 -14.94 6.45 14.06
CA ASP A 311 -15.81 5.27 13.81
C ASP A 311 -15.36 4.32 12.66
N TRP A 312 -14.33 4.71 11.91
CA TRP A 312 -13.83 4.02 10.73
C TRP A 312 -12.34 3.65 10.85
N TRP A 313 -11.76 3.56 12.05
CA TRP A 313 -10.37 3.07 12.19
C TRP A 313 -10.27 1.54 12.05
N LEU A 314 -9.13 1.08 11.53
CA LEU A 314 -8.77 -0.35 11.43
C LEU A 314 -7.68 -0.71 12.44
N ASP A 315 -7.85 -1.81 13.18
CA ASP A 315 -6.75 -2.40 13.94
C ASP A 315 -5.99 -3.38 13.03
N PRO A 316 -4.71 -3.15 12.70
CA PRO A 316 -3.92 -4.09 11.91
C PRO A 316 -3.91 -5.52 12.44
N SER A 317 -4.01 -5.71 13.76
CA SER A 317 -4.00 -7.03 14.40
C SER A 317 -5.29 -7.82 14.14
N GLU A 318 -6.39 -7.14 13.75
CA GLU A 318 -7.65 -7.80 13.39
C GLU A 318 -7.59 -8.49 12.02
N PHE A 319 -6.67 -8.10 11.13
CA PHE A 319 -6.68 -8.55 9.73
C PHE A 319 -5.31 -8.92 9.15
N SER A 320 -4.24 -8.78 9.93
CA SER A 320 -2.88 -9.16 9.52
C SER A 320 -2.09 -9.72 10.70
N LEU A 321 -1.09 -10.53 10.38
CA LEU A 321 -0.06 -10.93 11.33
C LEU A 321 1.16 -10.06 11.08
N ARG A 322 1.77 -9.49 12.13
CA ARG A 322 3.04 -8.76 12.03
C ARG A 322 4.09 -9.47 12.86
N TRP A 323 5.17 -9.88 12.21
CA TRP A 323 6.30 -10.56 12.83
C TRP A 323 7.59 -9.79 12.56
N ASN A 324 8.52 -9.84 13.51
CA ASN A 324 9.80 -9.17 13.37
C ASN A 324 10.63 -9.85 12.28
N ALA A 325 11.12 -9.09 11.30
CA ALA A 325 11.89 -9.64 10.20
C ALA A 325 13.24 -10.22 10.64
N SER A 326 13.88 -9.65 11.67
CA SER A 326 15.19 -10.10 12.15
C SER A 326 15.16 -11.53 12.70
N GLU A 327 14.03 -11.98 13.25
CA GLU A 327 13.81 -13.38 13.65
C GLU A 327 13.99 -14.33 12.45
N TYR A 328 13.63 -13.89 11.25
CA TYR A 328 13.75 -14.66 10.01
C TYR A 328 15.14 -14.64 9.40
N GLU A 329 15.96 -13.65 9.74
CA GLU A 329 17.34 -13.53 9.23
C GLU A 329 18.35 -14.36 10.05
N HIS A 330 17.96 -14.83 11.24
CA HIS A 330 18.78 -15.64 12.14
C HIS A 330 18.96 -17.11 11.66
N GLU A 331 19.94 -17.82 12.24
CA GLU A 331 20.33 -19.21 11.89
C GLU A 331 19.18 -20.24 11.86
N HIS A 332 18.03 -19.96 12.49
CA HIS A 332 16.86 -20.84 12.50
C HIS A 332 16.28 -21.10 11.08
N TYR A 333 16.52 -20.21 10.11
CA TYR A 333 16.04 -20.34 8.73
C TYR A 333 17.19 -20.58 7.72
N ASN A 334 18.22 -21.34 8.14
CA ASN A 334 19.46 -21.59 7.40
C ASN A 334 19.37 -22.69 6.31
N ALA A 335 18.17 -23.04 5.84
CA ALA A 335 17.95 -24.04 4.78
C ALA A 335 18.40 -25.48 5.11
N THR A 336 18.76 -25.77 6.36
CA THR A 336 19.01 -27.16 6.80
C THR A 336 17.73 -27.91 7.17
N CYS A 337 16.58 -27.21 7.19
CA CYS A 337 15.27 -27.72 7.63
C CYS A 337 15.30 -28.38 9.03
N HIS A 338 16.34 -28.10 9.82
CA HIS A 338 16.49 -28.52 11.20
C HIS A 338 16.16 -27.31 12.11
N GLY A 339 14.86 -27.03 12.29
CA GLY A 339 14.36 -25.89 13.08
C GLY A 339 12.97 -25.42 12.66
N TYR A 340 12.38 -24.50 13.42
CA TYR A 340 11.10 -23.82 13.14
C TYR A 340 11.21 -22.93 11.89
N GLY A 341 10.71 -23.41 10.74
CA GLY A 341 10.59 -22.66 9.49
C GLY A 341 9.30 -21.82 9.40
N LEU A 342 9.09 -21.15 8.27
CA LEU A 342 7.93 -20.25 8.09
C LEU A 342 6.62 -21.02 8.07
N GLU A 343 6.63 -22.17 7.42
CA GLU A 343 5.45 -23.02 7.34
C GLU A 343 5.05 -23.54 8.72
N GLU A 344 6.02 -24.01 9.53
CA GLU A 344 5.79 -24.50 10.88
C GLU A 344 5.20 -23.41 11.78
N ARG A 345 5.75 -22.20 11.75
CA ARG A 345 5.22 -21.06 12.52
C ARG A 345 3.81 -20.67 12.07
N LEU A 346 3.51 -20.76 10.78
CA LEU A 346 2.16 -20.49 10.26
C LEU A 346 1.16 -21.59 10.65
N GLN A 347 1.63 -22.84 10.81
CA GLN A 347 0.80 -23.96 11.27
C GLN A 347 0.41 -23.84 12.75
N GLU A 348 1.12 -23.04 13.55
CA GLU A 348 0.76 -22.75 14.94
C GLU A 348 -0.44 -21.79 15.06
N VAL A 349 -0.77 -21.05 14.01
CA VAL A 349 -1.92 -20.14 14.01
C VAL A 349 -3.19 -20.97 14.00
N THR A 350 -4.01 -20.81 15.04
CA THR A 350 -5.21 -21.63 15.23
C THR A 350 -6.30 -21.32 14.20
N ALA A 351 -7.19 -22.29 13.97
CA ALA A 351 -8.34 -22.09 13.09
C ALA A 351 -9.25 -20.92 13.54
N GLU A 352 -9.36 -20.71 14.86
CA GLU A 352 -10.11 -19.59 15.44
C GLU A 352 -9.46 -18.24 15.09
N GLN A 353 -8.13 -18.14 15.23
CA GLN A 353 -7.37 -16.96 14.83
C GLN A 353 -7.50 -16.71 13.32
N ILE A 354 -7.37 -17.74 12.49
CA ILE A 354 -7.55 -17.63 11.02
C ILE A 354 -8.95 -17.10 10.68
N SER A 355 -10.00 -17.63 11.32
CA SER A 355 -11.38 -17.19 11.12
C SER A 355 -11.56 -15.72 11.53
N SER A 356 -10.98 -15.32 12.66
CA SER A 356 -10.99 -13.92 13.12
C SER A 356 -10.28 -12.99 12.14
N LEU A 357 -9.07 -13.35 11.71
CA LEU A 357 -8.28 -12.58 10.75
C LEU A 357 -9.01 -12.40 9.42
N ARG A 358 -9.69 -13.45 8.93
CA ARG A 358 -10.49 -13.37 7.69
C ARG A 358 -11.66 -12.40 7.80
N ARG A 359 -12.37 -12.36 8.94
CA ARG A 359 -13.41 -11.35 9.18
C ARG A 359 -12.83 -9.93 9.18
N GLY A 360 -11.68 -9.73 9.81
CA GLY A 360 -10.97 -8.45 9.76
C GLY A 360 -10.56 -8.07 8.33
N ILE A 361 -10.08 -9.04 7.53
CA ILE A 361 -9.73 -8.82 6.12
C ILE A 361 -10.93 -8.34 5.31
N GLU A 362 -12.11 -8.92 5.50
CA GLU A 362 -13.32 -8.46 4.82
C GLU A 362 -13.67 -7.00 5.17
N ARG A 363 -13.49 -6.62 6.44
CA ARG A 363 -13.67 -5.23 6.90
C ARG A 363 -12.64 -4.30 6.27
N ALA A 364 -11.35 -4.66 6.33
CA ALA A 364 -10.27 -3.87 5.77
C ALA A 364 -10.35 -3.75 4.24
N ALA A 365 -10.71 -4.83 3.53
CA ALA A 365 -10.87 -4.85 2.08
C ALA A 365 -11.97 -3.90 1.60
N ARG A 366 -13.08 -3.84 2.34
CA ARG A 366 -14.17 -2.90 2.08
C ARG A 366 -13.71 -1.45 2.19
N MET A 367 -12.85 -1.17 3.16
CA MET A 367 -12.28 0.15 3.39
C MET A 367 -11.17 0.53 2.41
N PHE A 368 -10.41 -0.44 1.90
CA PHE A 368 -9.26 -0.17 1.04
C PHE A 368 -9.57 -0.17 -0.46
N ARG A 369 -10.71 -0.72 -0.89
CA ARG A 369 -11.11 -0.72 -2.29
C ARG A 369 -11.63 0.65 -2.74
N TYR A 370 -11.32 1.01 -3.97
CA TYR A 370 -11.85 2.22 -4.62
C TYR A 370 -13.17 1.97 -5.37
N TRP A 371 -13.55 0.71 -5.59
CA TRP A 371 -14.80 0.32 -6.23
C TRP A 371 -15.51 -0.75 -5.40
N GLU A 372 -16.83 -0.65 -5.31
CA GLU A 372 -17.68 -1.68 -4.73
C GLU A 372 -17.75 -2.92 -5.64
N PRO A 373 -17.77 -4.15 -5.09
CA PRO A 373 -17.96 -5.38 -5.83
C PRO A 373 -19.22 -5.33 -6.68
N SER A 374 -19.07 -5.71 -7.93
CA SER A 374 -20.17 -5.86 -8.88
C SER A 374 -19.73 -6.81 -9.99
N ASP A 375 -20.65 -7.68 -10.42
CA ASP A 375 -20.43 -8.59 -11.55
C ASP A 375 -20.20 -7.85 -12.87
N GLU A 376 -20.54 -6.55 -12.94
CA GLU A 376 -20.40 -5.70 -14.11
C GLU A 376 -19.02 -5.04 -14.23
N LEU A 377 -18.16 -5.15 -13.21
CA LEU A 377 -16.85 -4.51 -13.24
C LEU A 377 -15.95 -5.11 -14.34
N PRO A 378 -15.45 -4.29 -15.29
CA PRO A 378 -14.56 -4.76 -16.34
C PRO A 378 -13.17 -5.06 -15.79
N PHE A 379 -12.38 -5.82 -16.56
CA PHE A 379 -11.01 -6.17 -16.19
C PHE A 379 -10.12 -4.96 -15.86
N ASN A 380 -10.38 -3.78 -16.42
CA ASN A 380 -9.68 -2.57 -16.01
C ASN A 380 -10.67 -1.42 -15.76
N VAL A 381 -11.15 -1.33 -14.53
CA VAL A 381 -12.20 -0.37 -14.13
C VAL A 381 -11.82 1.09 -14.44
N LEU A 382 -10.56 1.46 -14.21
CA LEU A 382 -10.07 2.81 -14.45
C LEU A 382 -10.00 3.13 -15.95
N HIS A 383 -9.52 2.20 -16.77
CA HIS A 383 -9.44 2.38 -18.22
C HIS A 383 -10.83 2.53 -18.86
N HIS A 384 -11.83 1.83 -18.30
CA HIS A 384 -13.22 1.90 -18.74
C HIS A 384 -13.99 3.11 -18.16
N GLY A 385 -13.35 3.96 -17.37
CA GLY A 385 -13.96 5.17 -16.82
C GLY A 385 -15.07 4.87 -15.80
N VAL A 386 -15.00 3.73 -15.11
CA VAL A 386 -15.97 3.39 -14.05
C VAL A 386 -15.71 4.30 -12.84
N PRO A 387 -16.69 5.11 -12.39
CA PRO A 387 -16.52 5.98 -11.24
C PRO A 387 -16.18 5.17 -9.97
N SER A 388 -15.26 5.70 -9.17
CA SER A 388 -14.92 5.11 -7.88
C SER A 388 -16.04 5.37 -6.85
N ASN A 389 -16.42 4.32 -6.12
CA ASN A 389 -17.53 4.33 -5.16
C ASN A 389 -17.29 3.44 -3.93
N GLY A 390 -16.07 2.93 -3.75
CA GLY A 390 -15.69 2.05 -2.65
C GLY A 390 -15.27 2.80 -1.37
N GLY A 391 -15.09 2.06 -0.27
CA GLY A 391 -14.80 2.66 1.04
C GLY A 391 -13.55 3.54 1.11
N ALA A 392 -12.55 3.34 0.25
CA ALA A 392 -11.37 4.21 0.22
C ALA A 392 -11.73 5.65 -0.18
N VAL A 393 -12.76 5.81 -1.02
CA VAL A 393 -13.31 7.11 -1.43
C VAL A 393 -13.96 7.80 -0.24
N ASP A 394 -14.84 7.08 0.48
CA ASP A 394 -15.56 7.62 1.64
C ASP A 394 -14.60 8.11 2.72
N VAL A 395 -13.57 7.31 3.02
CA VAL A 395 -12.57 7.66 4.02
C VAL A 395 -11.70 8.82 3.55
N LEU A 396 -11.32 8.87 2.28
CA LEU A 396 -10.57 9.99 1.72
C LEU A 396 -11.34 11.31 1.86
N VAL A 397 -12.65 11.32 1.56
CA VAL A 397 -13.47 12.54 1.70
C VAL A 397 -13.51 13.01 3.16
N LYS A 398 -13.71 12.09 4.12
CA LYS A 398 -13.68 12.42 5.57
C LYS A 398 -12.33 12.95 6.02
N GLN A 399 -11.24 12.36 5.54
CA GLN A 399 -9.88 12.82 5.85
C GLN A 399 -9.63 14.23 5.28
N LEU A 400 -10.09 14.50 4.05
CA LEU A 400 -9.98 15.82 3.43
C LEU A 400 -10.79 16.86 4.21
N GLU A 401 -12.00 16.55 4.67
CA GLU A 401 -12.80 17.42 5.55
C GLU A 401 -12.03 17.80 6.82
N GLU A 402 -11.38 16.84 7.49
CA GLU A 402 -10.55 17.12 8.67
C GLU A 402 -9.39 18.09 8.35
N ARG A 403 -8.78 18.00 7.15
CA ARG A 403 -7.70 18.91 6.72
C ARG A 403 -8.26 20.29 6.34
N ALA A 404 -9.44 20.36 5.73
CA ALA A 404 -10.10 21.61 5.34
C ALA A 404 -10.32 22.54 6.55
N ALA A 405 -10.58 21.96 7.73
CA ALA A 405 -10.68 22.68 8.99
C ALA A 405 -9.38 23.44 9.38
N GLY A 406 -8.24 23.15 8.74
CA GLY A 406 -7.00 23.92 8.85
C GLY A 406 -6.23 23.74 10.17
N ARG A 407 -6.57 22.71 10.97
CA ARG A 407 -6.02 22.53 12.33
C ARG A 407 -4.76 21.65 12.39
N LEU A 408 -4.50 20.84 11.37
CA LEU A 408 -3.41 19.86 11.40
C LEU A 408 -2.04 20.48 11.08
N TRP A 409 -1.99 21.44 10.15
CA TRP A 409 -0.74 22.11 9.80
C TRP A 409 -0.13 22.91 10.97
N PRO A 410 -0.89 23.74 11.73
CA PRO A 410 -0.36 24.39 12.91
C PRO A 410 0.29 23.43 13.91
N LYS A 411 -0.34 22.27 14.17
CA LYS A 411 0.22 21.25 15.07
C LYS A 411 1.53 20.64 14.55
N CYS A 412 1.61 20.37 13.25
CA CYS A 412 2.86 19.94 12.62
C CYS A 412 3.95 21.00 12.75
N ARG A 413 3.62 22.28 12.54
CA ARG A 413 4.59 23.37 12.72
C ARG A 413 5.12 23.45 14.15
N GLU A 414 4.25 23.39 15.15
CA GLU A 414 4.63 23.38 16.58
C GLU A 414 5.54 22.18 16.89
N GLU A 415 5.24 21.00 16.35
CA GLU A 415 6.10 19.81 16.46
C GLU A 415 7.48 20.05 15.85
N LEU A 416 7.56 20.64 14.66
CA LEU A 416 8.82 20.94 14.00
C LEU A 416 9.63 22.00 14.75
N GLU A 417 8.99 23.06 15.25
CA GLU A 417 9.65 24.09 16.05
C GLU A 417 10.26 23.50 17.32
N ARG A 418 9.51 22.68 18.07
CA ARG A 418 10.02 21.97 19.25
C ARG A 418 11.21 21.07 18.91
N LEU A 419 11.10 20.25 17.85
CA LEU A 419 12.20 19.37 17.43
C LEU A 419 13.43 20.16 16.96
N ARG A 420 13.27 21.39 16.45
CA ARG A 420 14.39 22.28 16.09
C ARG A 420 15.13 22.77 17.33
N GLU A 421 14.39 23.20 18.35
CA GLU A 421 14.95 23.66 19.63
C GLU A 421 15.73 22.54 20.35
N GLU A 422 15.25 21.31 20.24
CA GLU A 422 15.90 20.12 20.79
C GLU A 422 17.11 19.63 19.97
N GLY A 423 17.39 20.23 18.81
CA GLY A 423 18.42 19.74 17.87
C GLY A 423 18.10 18.35 17.29
N ALA A 424 16.84 17.95 17.31
CA ALA A 424 16.34 16.65 16.88
C ALA A 424 15.82 16.63 15.42
N ILE A 425 15.59 17.80 14.82
CA ILE A 425 15.34 17.93 13.38
C ILE A 425 16.56 17.46 12.59
N GLY A 426 16.34 16.58 11.62
CA GLY A 426 17.40 16.08 10.72
C GLY A 426 18.17 14.84 11.21
N ASN A 427 18.05 14.44 12.48
CA ASN A 427 18.52 13.11 12.91
C ASN A 427 17.65 12.04 12.24
N ASP A 428 18.21 11.16 11.40
CA ASP A 428 17.46 10.08 10.74
C ASP A 428 16.66 9.30 11.82
N PRO A 429 15.31 9.28 11.86
CA PRO A 429 14.63 8.23 12.61
C PRO A 429 15.19 6.90 12.09
N MET A 430 15.47 5.99 13.01
CA MET A 430 16.15 4.71 12.79
C MET A 430 16.01 4.22 11.33
N GLU A 431 17.15 3.97 10.67
CA GLU A 431 17.20 3.49 9.27
C GLU A 431 16.10 2.47 9.02
N PHE A 432 15.44 2.54 7.85
CA PHE A 432 14.38 1.60 7.46
C PHE A 432 14.69 0.17 7.95
N ILE A 433 13.89 -0.25 8.93
CA ILE A 433 14.01 -1.55 9.56
C ILE A 433 13.14 -2.50 8.75
N CYS A 434 13.82 -3.46 8.12
CA CYS A 434 13.21 -4.75 7.87
C CYS A 434 12.85 -5.31 9.25
#